data_AF-A0A134B3Y9-F1
#
_entry.id   AF-A0A134B3Y9-F1
#
_cell.length_a   1.000
_cell.length_b   1.000
_cell.length_c   1.000
_cell.angle_alpha   90.00
_cell.angle_beta   90.00
_cell.angle_gamma   90.00
#
_symmetry.space_group_name_H-M   'P 1'
#
loop_
_entity.id
_entity.type
_entity.pdbx_description
1 polymer ?
#
loop_
_entity_poly.entity_id
_entity_poly.type
_entity_poly.pdbx_seq_one_letter_code
_entity_poly.pdbx_strand_id
1 'polypeptide(L)'
;MLTAMKLFNKIIAPLLLSAALVSCGSSSDQVDPKRPIFSPLDTTTMTEVQKYVQNYFGKKFNVDIRYNYEDRLASNLYKLGPASEAQALKYLNLMRYTFFEVYEKVAPKGFAERHTIKQLVLFGTLGYGPTQNLLGEAPFGMIQVYDINRLNIPYFDADDYEASTFNYYYQRARDNYIQTLYHESAHTLHQDTPVPEAFLKLTISDYQQDNAFSYWYIRGISSLTAGFISDYASKSPEEDFAELYGTYMVLLPEEWENLMVQADQKYKPDSRYTGREILERKLAIMKEYLKANYHLDIDVVRAEANRRICAMADYRKLPTTEAYYEFIKGDFSKLPPSYYSTIPKD
;
A
#
# COMPACT_ATOMS: atom_id res chain seq x y z
N MET A 1 -67.14 -18.15 9.27
CA MET A 1 -66.43 -17.37 8.24
C MET A 1 -65.61 -16.17 8.76
N LEU A 2 -65.55 -15.87 10.08
CA LEU A 2 -64.69 -14.77 10.60
C LEU A 2 -63.36 -15.20 11.22
N THR A 3 -63.11 -16.50 11.41
CA THR A 3 -61.88 -17.01 12.04
C THR A 3 -60.76 -17.32 11.03
N ALA A 4 -61.09 -17.57 9.76
CA ALA A 4 -60.12 -17.88 8.70
C ALA A 4 -59.38 -16.62 8.18
N MET A 5 -60.04 -15.45 8.16
CA MET A 5 -59.44 -14.19 7.70
C MET A 5 -58.36 -13.62 8.65
N LYS A 6 -58.36 -14.00 9.93
CA LYS A 6 -57.32 -13.56 10.88
C LYS A 6 -56.05 -14.44 10.87
N LEU A 7 -56.13 -15.68 10.38
CA LEU A 7 -54.95 -16.53 10.16
C LEU A 7 -54.27 -16.22 8.82
N PHE A 8 -55.04 -15.90 7.78
CA PHE A 8 -54.50 -15.55 6.45
C PHE A 8 -53.60 -14.30 6.48
N ASN A 9 -53.91 -13.30 7.31
CA ASN A 9 -53.08 -12.10 7.48
C ASN A 9 -51.84 -12.30 8.37
N LYS A 10 -51.71 -13.42 9.10
CA LYS A 10 -50.54 -13.68 9.96
C LYS A 10 -49.46 -14.56 9.31
N ILE A 11 -49.77 -15.20 8.18
CA ILE A 11 -48.83 -16.07 7.44
C ILE A 11 -48.36 -15.42 6.13
N ILE A 12 -49.11 -14.46 5.56
CA ILE A 12 -48.70 -13.75 4.33
C ILE A 12 -47.78 -12.56 4.63
N ALA A 13 -47.92 -11.90 5.78
CA ALA A 13 -47.08 -10.77 6.18
C ALA A 13 -45.58 -11.14 6.44
N PRO A 14 -45.23 -12.32 7.00
CA PRO A 14 -43.83 -12.75 7.08
C PRO A 14 -43.31 -13.41 5.79
N LEU A 15 -44.18 -13.85 4.87
CA LEU A 15 -43.76 -14.47 3.61
C LEU A 15 -43.46 -13.43 2.51
N LEU A 16 -44.03 -12.23 2.59
CA LEU A 16 -43.70 -11.09 1.72
C LEU A 16 -42.49 -10.28 2.22
N LEU A 17 -42.04 -10.51 3.46
CA LEU A 17 -40.85 -9.89 4.03
C LEU A 17 -39.56 -10.70 3.78
N SER A 18 -39.68 -11.97 3.40
CA SER A 18 -38.57 -12.87 3.06
C SER A 18 -38.22 -12.90 1.56
N ALA A 19 -39.00 -12.24 0.71
CA ALA A 19 -38.70 -12.05 -0.72
C ALA A 19 -38.04 -10.69 -1.04
N ALA A 20 -37.80 -9.84 -0.03
CA ALA A 20 -37.22 -8.50 -0.18
C ALA A 20 -35.73 -8.41 0.23
N LEU A 21 -35.04 -9.54 0.45
CA LEU A 21 -33.60 -9.58 0.74
C LEU A 21 -32.75 -10.13 -0.42
N VAL A 22 -33.33 -10.24 -1.62
CA VAL A 22 -32.58 -10.55 -2.86
C VAL A 22 -32.50 -9.27 -3.72
N SER A 23 -31.88 -8.24 -3.17
CA SER A 23 -31.38 -7.02 -3.83
C SER A 23 -30.84 -6.14 -2.68
N CYS A 24 -29.56 -5.88 -2.47
CA CYS A 24 -28.50 -5.60 -3.43
C CYS A 24 -27.21 -6.29 -2.98
N GLY A 25 -26.88 -7.43 -3.59
CA GLY A 25 -25.49 -7.79 -3.80
C GLY A 25 -25.11 -7.27 -5.18
N SER A 26 -25.14 -5.95 -5.38
CA SER A 26 -24.67 -5.38 -6.63
C SER A 26 -23.15 -5.41 -6.60
N SER A 27 -22.61 -6.33 -7.39
CA SER A 27 -21.26 -6.38 -7.96
C SER A 27 -20.93 -5.12 -8.79
N SER A 28 -21.26 -3.93 -8.27
CA SER A 28 -21.12 -2.63 -8.93
C SER A 28 -20.22 -1.65 -8.18
N ASP A 29 -19.68 -2.02 -7.02
CA ASP A 29 -18.82 -1.12 -6.21
C ASP A 29 -17.32 -1.28 -6.49
N GLN A 30 -16.99 -2.00 -7.57
CA GLN A 30 -15.62 -2.03 -8.12
C GLN A 30 -15.39 -0.70 -8.85
N VAL A 31 -14.37 0.05 -8.44
CA VAL A 31 -13.88 1.20 -9.22
C VAL A 31 -13.42 0.64 -10.56
N ASP A 32 -14.13 0.95 -11.64
CA ASP A 32 -13.71 0.58 -12.99
C ASP A 32 -12.39 1.32 -13.30
N PRO A 33 -11.24 0.64 -13.38
CA PRO A 33 -9.95 1.29 -13.58
C PRO A 33 -9.85 1.96 -14.96
N LYS A 34 -10.79 1.69 -15.87
CA LYS A 34 -10.90 2.29 -17.20
C LYS A 34 -11.74 3.56 -17.21
N ARG A 35 -12.50 3.85 -16.14
CA ARG A 35 -13.25 5.10 -16.05
C ARG A 35 -12.31 6.23 -15.60
N PRO A 36 -12.34 7.39 -16.27
CA PRO A 36 -11.70 8.57 -15.72
C PRO A 36 -12.39 8.91 -14.40
N ILE A 37 -11.67 8.74 -13.30
CA ILE A 37 -12.11 9.16 -11.97
C ILE A 37 -11.93 10.69 -11.88
N PHE A 38 -10.96 11.20 -12.64
CA PHE A 38 -10.65 12.59 -12.76
C PHE A 38 -11.63 13.34 -13.68
N SER A 39 -12.33 14.32 -13.11
CA SER A 39 -12.98 15.40 -13.86
C SER A 39 -12.16 16.68 -13.68
N PRO A 40 -11.82 17.43 -14.75
CA PRO A 40 -11.13 18.70 -14.62
C PRO A 40 -11.95 19.67 -13.76
N LEU A 41 -11.51 19.90 -12.53
CA LEU A 41 -12.04 20.92 -11.64
C LEU A 41 -11.58 22.32 -12.10
N ASP A 42 -12.41 23.32 -11.83
CA ASP A 42 -12.11 24.73 -12.06
C ASP A 42 -10.82 25.14 -11.32
N THR A 43 -9.81 25.57 -12.08
CA THR A 43 -8.48 25.91 -11.56
C THR A 43 -8.39 27.35 -11.04
N THR A 44 -9.43 28.18 -11.23
CA THR A 44 -9.38 29.61 -10.87
C THR A 44 -9.30 29.85 -9.37
N THR A 45 -9.77 28.90 -8.56
CA THR A 45 -9.76 28.96 -7.09
C THR A 45 -8.71 28.05 -6.46
N MET A 46 -7.91 27.35 -7.28
CA MET A 46 -6.93 26.38 -6.81
C MET A 46 -5.63 27.02 -6.34
N THR A 47 -5.07 26.50 -5.24
CA THR A 47 -3.68 26.76 -4.87
C THR A 47 -2.72 26.11 -5.87
N GLU A 48 -1.44 26.53 -5.85
CA GLU A 48 -0.43 25.96 -6.75
C GLU A 48 -0.23 24.45 -6.47
N VAL A 49 -0.35 24.01 -5.22
CA VAL A 49 -0.29 22.58 -4.88
C VAL A 49 -1.49 21.82 -5.42
N GLN A 50 -2.70 22.37 -5.37
CA GLN A 50 -3.88 21.73 -6.00
C GLN A 50 -3.71 21.61 -7.52
N LYS A 51 -3.18 22.65 -8.19
CA LYS A 51 -2.86 22.58 -9.62
C LYS A 51 -1.79 21.52 -9.91
N TYR A 52 -0.76 21.41 -9.06
CA TYR A 52 0.25 20.38 -9.17
C TYR A 52 -0.35 18.97 -9.03
N VAL A 53 -1.20 18.74 -8.02
CA VAL A 53 -1.96 17.50 -7.87
C VAL A 53 -2.74 17.18 -9.14
N GLN A 54 -3.50 18.17 -9.63
CA GLN A 54 -4.36 18.02 -10.80
C GLN A 54 -3.56 17.66 -12.07
N ASN A 55 -2.45 18.35 -12.31
CA ASN A 55 -1.68 18.19 -13.54
C ASN A 55 -0.80 16.93 -13.50
N TYR A 56 -0.01 16.75 -12.45
CA TYR A 56 0.94 15.66 -12.38
C TYR A 56 0.28 14.33 -12.00
N PHE A 57 -0.65 14.30 -11.04
CA PHE A 57 -1.27 13.04 -10.59
C PHE A 57 -2.60 12.78 -11.30
N GLY A 58 -3.47 13.78 -11.38
CA GLY A 58 -4.78 13.67 -12.02
C GLY A 58 -4.69 13.39 -13.52
N LYS A 59 -4.16 14.34 -14.29
CA LYS A 59 -4.10 14.23 -15.77
C LYS A 59 -3.16 13.14 -16.25
N LYS A 60 -2.01 12.96 -15.60
CA LYS A 60 -0.99 12.01 -16.05
C LYS A 60 -1.29 10.58 -15.64
N PHE A 61 -1.77 10.35 -14.41
CA PHE A 61 -1.91 9.01 -13.83
C PHE A 61 -3.34 8.61 -13.46
N ASN A 62 -4.33 9.47 -13.71
CA ASN A 62 -5.73 9.24 -13.31
C ASN A 62 -5.86 9.01 -11.79
N VAL A 63 -5.24 9.89 -10.98
CA VAL A 63 -5.25 9.81 -9.51
C VAL A 63 -5.88 11.06 -8.91
N ASP A 64 -6.89 10.87 -8.05
CA ASP A 64 -7.49 11.92 -7.23
C ASP A 64 -6.79 11.98 -5.86
N ILE A 65 -6.19 13.11 -5.52
CA ILE A 65 -5.51 13.29 -4.22
C ILE A 65 -6.14 14.49 -3.51
N ARG A 66 -6.62 14.24 -2.29
CA ARG A 66 -7.29 15.25 -1.47
C ARG A 66 -6.56 15.44 -0.17
N TYR A 67 -6.16 16.66 0.12
CA TYR A 67 -5.49 17.00 1.39
C TYR A 67 -6.26 18.05 2.19
N ASN A 68 -7.23 18.71 1.56
CA ASN A 68 -8.23 19.50 2.27
C ASN A 68 -9.14 18.55 3.03
N TYR A 69 -9.42 18.89 4.28
CA TYR A 69 -10.29 18.09 5.11
C TYR A 69 -11.75 18.17 4.61
N GLU A 70 -12.36 17.01 4.39
CA GLU A 70 -13.77 16.86 4.02
C GLU A 70 -14.39 15.82 4.95
N ASP A 71 -15.39 16.20 5.76
CA ASP A 71 -16.02 15.29 6.75
C ASP A 71 -16.52 13.99 6.12
N ARG A 72 -17.06 14.05 4.90
CA ARG A 72 -17.58 12.88 4.17
C ARG A 72 -16.51 11.85 3.79
N LEU A 73 -15.23 12.22 3.84
CA LEU A 73 -14.09 11.35 3.52
C LEU A 73 -13.35 10.91 4.78
N ALA A 74 -13.67 11.49 5.93
CA ALA A 74 -13.07 11.17 7.20
C ALA A 74 -13.79 9.98 7.85
N SER A 75 -13.01 9.05 8.42
CA SER A 75 -13.59 8.01 9.26
C SER A 75 -14.24 8.63 10.50
N ASN A 76 -15.49 8.26 10.78
CA ASN A 76 -16.21 8.69 11.99
C ASN A 76 -15.61 8.12 13.28
N LEU A 77 -14.66 7.18 13.18
CA LEU A 77 -14.00 6.55 14.33
C LEU A 77 -12.90 7.44 14.92
N TYR A 78 -12.40 8.43 14.17
CA TYR A 78 -11.18 9.16 14.51
C TYR A 78 -11.36 10.68 14.49
N LYS A 79 -10.61 11.37 15.34
CA LYS A 79 -10.48 12.83 15.29
C LYS A 79 -9.42 13.20 14.26
N LEU A 80 -9.85 13.43 13.03
CA LEU A 80 -8.98 13.73 11.91
C LEU A 80 -8.90 15.23 11.65
N GLY A 81 -7.70 15.72 11.33
CA GLY A 81 -7.45 17.11 10.94
C GLY A 81 -6.80 17.22 9.56
N PRO A 82 -6.85 18.41 8.92
CA PRO A 82 -6.27 18.61 7.59
C PRO A 82 -4.74 18.46 7.61
N ALA A 83 -4.19 17.97 6.50
CA ALA A 83 -2.77 18.10 6.23
C ALA A 83 -2.44 19.56 5.85
N SER A 84 -1.35 20.10 6.37
CA SER A 84 -0.84 21.39 5.91
C SER A 84 -0.36 21.28 4.46
N GLU A 85 -0.58 22.32 3.66
CA GLU A 85 -0.22 22.30 2.23
C GLU A 85 1.28 22.02 2.01
N ALA A 86 2.15 22.56 2.86
CA ALA A 86 3.59 22.30 2.81
C ALA A 86 3.95 20.84 3.07
N GLN A 87 3.25 20.18 4.01
CA GLN A 87 3.49 18.76 4.31
C GLN A 87 2.85 17.83 3.26
N ALA A 88 1.70 18.22 2.72
CA ALA A 88 1.11 17.56 1.57
C ALA A 88 2.09 17.60 0.38
N LEU A 89 2.66 18.76 0.05
CA LEU A 89 3.66 18.89 -1.02
C LEU A 89 4.88 17.99 -0.82
N LYS A 90 5.40 17.89 0.41
CA LYS A 90 6.50 16.97 0.73
C LYS A 90 6.14 15.53 0.42
N TYR A 91 4.96 15.07 0.86
CA TYR A 91 4.51 13.71 0.57
C TYR A 91 4.26 13.47 -0.92
N LEU A 92 3.66 14.43 -1.61
CA LEU A 92 3.45 14.38 -3.07
C LEU A 92 4.79 14.20 -3.81
N ASN A 93 5.82 14.95 -3.45
CA ASN A 93 7.13 14.85 -4.09
C ASN A 93 7.88 13.56 -3.72
N LEU A 94 7.72 13.05 -2.49
CA LEU A 94 8.23 11.73 -2.11
C LEU A 94 7.59 10.64 -2.97
N MET A 95 6.26 10.59 -3.00
CA MET A 95 5.48 9.64 -3.79
C MET A 95 5.77 9.74 -5.29
N ARG A 96 5.89 10.96 -5.83
CA ARG A 96 6.35 11.15 -7.22
C ARG A 96 7.68 10.44 -7.45
N TYR A 97 8.68 10.70 -6.61
CA TYR A 97 10.02 10.19 -6.81
C TYR A 97 10.12 8.67 -6.58
N THR A 98 9.57 8.14 -5.50
CA THR A 98 9.82 6.76 -5.08
C THR A 98 8.79 5.76 -5.60
N PHE A 99 7.71 6.23 -6.24
CA PHE A 99 6.62 5.38 -6.71
C PHE A 99 6.24 5.67 -8.17
N PHE A 100 5.74 6.85 -8.51
CA PHE A 100 5.27 7.11 -9.89
C PHE A 100 6.41 7.10 -10.91
N GLU A 101 7.49 7.82 -10.64
CA GLU A 101 8.65 7.86 -11.54
C GLU A 101 9.38 6.51 -11.63
N VAL A 102 9.19 5.61 -10.66
CA VAL A 102 9.67 4.22 -10.75
C VAL A 102 8.89 3.50 -11.84
N TYR A 103 7.56 3.45 -11.74
CA TYR A 103 6.73 2.78 -12.75
C TYR A 103 6.85 3.44 -14.13
N GLU A 104 6.86 4.76 -14.23
CA GLU A 104 7.04 5.45 -15.53
C GLU A 104 8.31 5.01 -16.26
N LYS A 105 9.38 4.76 -15.50
CA LYS A 105 10.69 4.46 -16.08
C LYS A 105 10.78 3.03 -16.60
N VAL A 106 10.16 2.07 -15.90
CA VAL A 106 10.42 0.64 -16.16
C VAL A 106 9.19 -0.23 -16.38
N ALA A 107 7.99 0.24 -16.06
CA ALA A 107 6.77 -0.50 -16.31
C ALA A 107 6.28 -0.31 -17.75
N PRO A 108 5.43 -1.21 -18.26
CA PRO A 108 4.76 -1.01 -19.54
C PRO A 108 4.00 0.33 -19.59
N LYS A 109 4.00 0.98 -20.76
CA LYS A 109 3.27 2.23 -20.98
C LYS A 109 1.79 2.08 -20.59
N GLY A 110 1.25 3.00 -19.80
CA GLY A 110 -0.12 2.91 -19.32
C GLY A 110 -0.30 2.12 -18.02
N PHE A 111 0.75 1.47 -17.51
CA PHE A 111 0.66 0.66 -16.29
C PHE A 111 0.34 1.54 -15.08
N ALA A 112 1.10 2.61 -14.84
CA ALA A 112 0.88 3.51 -13.71
C ALA A 112 -0.52 4.13 -13.76
N GLU A 113 -0.97 4.51 -14.95
CA GLU A 113 -2.27 5.13 -15.19
C GLU A 113 -3.45 4.20 -14.90
N ARG A 114 -3.26 2.87 -14.92
CA ARG A 114 -4.32 1.87 -14.77
C ARG A 114 -4.25 1.05 -13.48
N HIS A 115 -3.05 0.69 -13.06
CA HIS A 115 -2.79 -0.36 -12.08
C HIS A 115 -2.02 0.13 -10.85
N THR A 116 -2.07 1.44 -10.58
CA THR A 116 -1.66 2.01 -9.29
C THR A 116 -2.85 2.65 -8.60
N ILE A 117 -2.59 3.18 -7.40
CA ILE A 117 -3.51 3.96 -6.57
C ILE A 117 -4.36 4.94 -7.38
N LYS A 118 -5.64 5.05 -7.02
CA LYS A 118 -6.64 5.86 -7.74
C LYS A 118 -7.20 7.02 -6.94
N GLN A 119 -7.31 6.85 -5.64
CA GLN A 119 -7.79 7.90 -4.76
C GLN A 119 -7.03 7.88 -3.44
N LEU A 120 -6.49 9.03 -3.06
CA LEU A 120 -5.78 9.26 -1.80
C LEU A 120 -6.43 10.40 -1.03
N VAL A 121 -6.63 10.22 0.26
CA VAL A 121 -7.02 11.28 1.20
C VAL A 121 -5.94 11.43 2.24
N LEU A 122 -5.38 12.63 2.35
CA LEU A 122 -4.26 12.97 3.20
C LEU A 122 -4.76 13.67 4.47
N PHE A 123 -4.61 13.01 5.60
CA PHE A 123 -4.92 13.56 6.92
C PHE A 123 -3.66 13.98 7.64
N GLY A 124 -3.70 15.15 8.26
CA GLY A 124 -2.57 15.72 8.98
C GLY A 124 -2.30 15.06 10.33
N THR A 125 -3.33 14.50 10.96
CA THR A 125 -3.26 13.91 12.31
C THR A 125 -3.10 12.40 12.25
N LEU A 126 -2.64 11.81 13.36
CA LEU A 126 -2.68 10.36 13.57
C LEU A 126 -4.12 9.84 13.51
N GLY A 127 -4.33 8.72 12.80
CA GLY A 127 -5.43 7.80 13.07
C GLY A 127 -4.91 6.71 14.01
N TYR A 128 -5.46 6.56 15.21
CA TYR A 128 -5.04 5.51 16.14
C TYR A 128 -5.88 4.24 15.93
N GLY A 129 -5.28 3.21 15.36
CA GLY A 129 -5.79 1.83 15.35
C GLY A 129 -4.65 0.85 15.66
N PRO A 130 -4.91 -0.29 16.32
CA PRO A 130 -3.90 -1.34 16.44
C PRO A 130 -3.56 -1.79 15.03
N THR A 131 -2.26 -2.01 14.78
CA THR A 131 -1.63 -2.52 13.55
C THR A 131 -1.70 -1.63 12.31
N GLN A 132 -0.54 -1.02 12.02
CA GLN A 132 -0.21 -0.18 10.88
C GLN A 132 -1.11 1.09 10.79
N ASN A 133 -0.50 2.27 10.76
CA ASN A 133 -1.21 3.57 10.77
C ASN A 133 -1.92 3.87 9.44
N LEU A 134 -2.45 2.85 8.76
CA LEU A 134 -3.05 2.83 7.43
C LEU A 134 -4.00 1.64 7.35
N LEU A 135 -5.04 1.62 8.20
CA LEU A 135 -6.27 0.94 7.79
C LEU A 135 -6.93 1.86 6.76
N GLY A 136 -6.61 1.62 5.50
CA GLY A 136 -7.52 1.90 4.41
C GLY A 136 -8.78 1.08 4.65
N GLU A 137 -9.69 1.56 5.50
CA GLU A 137 -11.09 1.35 5.16
C GLU A 137 -11.23 1.99 3.79
N ALA A 138 -11.28 1.14 2.75
CA ALA A 138 -11.57 1.53 1.40
C ALA A 138 -13.05 1.25 1.13
N PRO A 139 -14.01 2.02 1.71
CA PRO A 139 -15.28 2.13 1.04
C PRO A 139 -14.95 2.77 -0.32
N PHE A 140 -15.13 2.00 -1.40
CA PHE A 140 -15.00 2.47 -2.79
C PHE A 140 -13.58 2.73 -3.33
N GLY A 141 -12.53 2.04 -2.84
CA GLY A 141 -11.18 2.11 -3.44
C GLY A 141 -10.36 3.37 -3.11
N MET A 142 -10.69 4.01 -1.99
CA MET A 142 -10.03 5.21 -1.46
C MET A 142 -9.03 4.87 -0.34
N ILE A 143 -7.80 5.38 -0.44
CA ILE A 143 -6.73 5.17 0.55
C ILE A 143 -6.63 6.39 1.47
N GLN A 144 -6.70 6.19 2.78
CA GLN A 144 -6.55 7.27 3.76
C GLN A 144 -5.15 7.25 4.37
N VAL A 145 -4.32 8.24 4.06
CA VAL A 145 -2.95 8.37 4.60
C VAL A 145 -2.95 9.33 5.77
N TYR A 146 -2.58 8.84 6.94
CA TYR A 146 -2.57 9.60 8.19
C TYR A 146 -1.21 10.20 8.53
N ASP A 147 -1.20 11.09 9.51
CA ASP A 147 -0.01 11.67 10.13
C ASP A 147 0.92 12.42 9.16
N ILE A 148 0.34 13.01 8.11
CA ILE A 148 1.10 13.74 7.09
C ILE A 148 1.82 14.95 7.70
N ASN A 149 1.27 15.59 8.73
CA ASN A 149 1.94 16.75 9.35
C ASN A 149 3.21 16.37 10.12
N ARG A 150 3.40 15.09 10.45
CA ARG A 150 4.61 14.57 11.12
C ARG A 150 5.53 13.82 10.15
N LEU A 151 5.25 13.85 8.85
CA LEU A 151 6.20 13.36 7.83
C LEU A 151 7.48 14.20 7.90
N ASN A 152 8.60 13.51 8.11
CA ASN A 152 9.93 14.08 7.99
C ASN A 152 10.72 13.20 7.02
N ILE A 153 11.31 13.85 6.01
CA ILE A 153 12.17 13.20 5.03
C ILE A 153 13.59 13.59 5.43
N PRO A 154 14.38 12.65 5.97
CA PRO A 154 15.72 12.98 6.42
C PRO A 154 16.61 13.31 5.22
N TYR A 155 17.57 14.21 5.41
CA TYR A 155 18.56 14.55 4.40
C TYR A 155 19.91 13.96 4.81
N PHE A 156 20.46 13.09 3.96
CA PHE A 156 21.67 12.33 4.26
C PHE A 156 22.90 13.24 4.41
N ASP A 157 22.98 14.32 3.62
CA ASP A 157 24.10 15.26 3.64
C ASP A 157 23.82 16.49 4.53
N ALA A 158 23.00 16.35 5.56
CA ALA A 158 22.72 17.43 6.51
C ALA A 158 23.95 17.74 7.38
N ASP A 159 24.18 19.04 7.66
CA ASP A 159 25.29 19.47 8.52
C ASP A 159 25.16 18.95 9.96
N ASP A 160 23.92 18.71 10.41
CA ASP A 160 23.55 18.19 11.72
C ASP A 160 23.15 16.70 11.69
N TYR A 161 23.69 15.94 10.73
CA TYR A 161 23.41 14.51 10.57
C TYR A 161 23.63 13.71 11.86
N GLU A 162 22.58 13.01 12.29
CA GLU A 162 22.62 12.07 13.41
C GLU A 162 21.98 10.75 12.97
N ALA A 163 22.74 9.66 13.07
CA ALA A 163 22.38 8.38 12.47
C ALA A 163 21.09 7.77 13.04
N SER A 164 20.83 7.89 14.34
CA SER A 164 19.62 7.33 14.95
C SER A 164 18.35 8.06 14.50
N THR A 165 18.42 9.39 14.41
CA THR A 165 17.36 10.28 13.94
C THR A 165 17.12 10.07 12.44
N PHE A 166 18.20 9.99 11.65
CA PHE A 166 18.13 9.65 10.24
C PHE A 166 17.42 8.32 10.04
N ASN A 167 17.89 7.25 10.70
CA ASN A 167 17.32 5.91 10.56
C ASN A 167 15.85 5.87 10.94
N TYR A 168 15.45 6.52 12.04
CA TYR A 168 14.06 6.59 12.46
C TYR A 168 13.14 7.20 11.40
N TYR A 169 13.51 8.38 10.87
CA TYR A 169 12.69 9.05 9.87
C TYR A 169 12.76 8.38 8.50
N TYR A 170 13.91 7.81 8.15
CA TYR A 170 14.10 7.08 6.90
C TYR A 170 13.22 5.83 6.86
N GLN A 171 13.29 4.99 7.90
CA GLN A 171 12.45 3.80 8.02
C GLN A 171 10.97 4.18 8.04
N ARG A 172 10.61 5.25 8.76
CA ARG A 172 9.23 5.75 8.77
C ARG A 172 8.77 6.14 7.36
N ALA A 173 9.58 6.88 6.60
CA ALA A 173 9.28 7.24 5.21
C ALA A 173 9.14 6.01 4.31
N ARG A 174 10.11 5.08 4.38
CA ARG A 174 10.13 3.87 3.56
C ARG A 174 8.99 2.90 3.90
N ASP A 175 8.84 2.56 5.16
CA ASP A 175 8.02 1.42 5.60
C ASP A 175 6.56 1.80 5.86
N ASN A 176 6.27 3.07 6.20
CA ASN A 176 4.88 3.51 6.46
C ASN A 176 4.27 4.34 5.33
N TYR A 177 5.07 4.96 4.48
CA TYR A 177 4.55 5.83 3.42
C TYR A 177 4.82 5.28 2.03
N ILE A 178 6.02 4.76 1.76
CA ILE A 178 6.38 4.24 0.42
C ILE A 178 5.87 2.80 0.23
N GLN A 179 6.13 1.91 1.19
CA GLN A 179 5.67 0.50 1.15
C GLN A 179 4.16 0.41 0.95
N THR A 180 3.41 1.27 1.64
CA THR A 180 1.96 1.36 1.54
C THR A 180 1.49 1.69 0.13
N LEU A 181 2.16 2.61 -0.59
CA LEU A 181 1.79 2.90 -1.98
C LEU A 181 1.90 1.65 -2.85
N TYR A 182 2.94 0.84 -2.64
CA TYR A 182 3.11 -0.44 -3.33
C TYR A 182 2.08 -1.49 -2.90
N HIS A 183 1.82 -1.62 -1.61
CA HIS A 183 0.76 -2.49 -1.06
C HIS A 183 -0.60 -2.15 -1.70
N GLU A 184 -1.03 -0.90 -1.64
CA GLU A 184 -2.31 -0.46 -2.17
C GLU A 184 -2.39 -0.56 -3.70
N SER A 185 -1.25 -0.40 -4.40
CA SER A 185 -1.22 -0.66 -5.84
C SER A 185 -1.49 -2.12 -6.18
N ALA A 186 -1.04 -3.06 -5.34
CA ALA A 186 -1.34 -4.47 -5.52
C ALA A 186 -2.85 -4.76 -5.36
N HIS A 187 -3.54 -4.02 -4.50
CA HIS A 187 -5.00 -4.08 -4.38
C HIS A 187 -5.74 -3.77 -5.68
N THR A 188 -5.24 -2.81 -6.45
CA THR A 188 -5.81 -2.49 -7.77
C THR A 188 -5.57 -3.56 -8.82
N LEU A 189 -4.50 -4.36 -8.69
CA LEU A 189 -4.23 -5.47 -9.59
C LEU A 189 -5.27 -6.57 -9.40
N HIS A 190 -5.53 -7.00 -8.16
CA HIS A 190 -6.42 -8.14 -7.96
C HIS A 190 -7.91 -7.82 -8.05
N GLN A 191 -8.29 -6.54 -8.05
CA GLN A 191 -9.60 -6.09 -8.50
C GLN A 191 -9.84 -6.40 -9.98
N ASP A 192 -8.79 -6.32 -10.81
CA ASP A 192 -8.85 -6.61 -12.25
C ASP A 192 -8.66 -8.12 -12.53
N THR A 193 -7.73 -8.78 -11.83
CA THR A 193 -7.47 -10.23 -11.98
C THR A 193 -7.28 -10.90 -10.62
N PRO A 194 -8.14 -11.84 -10.18
CA PRO A 194 -8.03 -12.42 -8.85
C PRO A 194 -6.66 -13.04 -8.52
N VAL A 195 -6.28 -13.01 -7.24
CA VAL A 195 -5.06 -13.67 -6.73
C VAL A 195 -5.03 -15.14 -7.17
N PRO A 196 -3.91 -15.66 -7.69
CA PRO A 196 -3.83 -17.04 -8.17
C PRO A 196 -4.21 -18.07 -7.09
N GLU A 197 -5.04 -19.05 -7.41
CA GLU A 197 -5.45 -20.09 -6.46
C GLU A 197 -4.25 -20.87 -5.89
N ALA A 198 -3.20 -21.06 -6.71
CA ALA A 198 -1.95 -21.69 -6.28
C ALA A 198 -1.22 -20.90 -5.18
N PHE A 199 -1.37 -19.57 -5.16
CA PHE A 199 -0.84 -18.71 -4.11
C PHE A 199 -1.57 -18.97 -2.78
N LEU A 200 -2.91 -18.91 -2.81
CA LEU A 200 -3.78 -19.20 -1.65
C LEU A 200 -3.44 -20.54 -0.99
N LYS A 201 -3.35 -21.59 -1.82
CA LYS A 201 -3.23 -22.97 -1.37
C LYS A 201 -1.99 -23.22 -0.52
N LEU A 202 -0.97 -22.36 -0.61
CA LEU A 202 0.24 -22.47 0.22
C LEU A 202 -0.01 -22.19 1.70
N THR A 203 -1.00 -21.34 2.03
CA THR A 203 -1.29 -20.90 3.41
C THR A 203 -2.78 -20.89 3.75
N ILE A 204 -3.61 -21.59 2.97
CA ILE A 204 -5.08 -21.54 3.07
C ILE A 204 -5.61 -21.89 4.48
N SER A 205 -4.96 -22.80 5.20
CA SER A 205 -5.34 -23.21 6.55
C SER A 205 -4.98 -22.20 7.65
N ASP A 206 -4.25 -21.14 7.30
CA ASP A 206 -3.53 -20.30 8.25
C ASP A 206 -3.83 -18.81 8.12
N TYR A 207 -4.80 -18.45 7.28
CA TYR A 207 -5.41 -17.13 7.33
C TYR A 207 -6.20 -16.95 8.63
N GLN A 208 -5.99 -15.81 9.29
CA GLN A 208 -6.51 -15.47 10.61
C GLN A 208 -7.64 -14.43 10.57
N GLN A 209 -7.97 -13.90 9.39
CA GLN A 209 -8.99 -12.86 9.23
C GLN A 209 -8.68 -11.68 10.15
N ASP A 210 -9.67 -11.11 10.82
CA ASP A 210 -9.48 -9.96 11.71
C ASP A 210 -8.59 -10.25 12.92
N ASN A 211 -8.30 -11.52 13.23
CA ASN A 211 -7.38 -11.88 14.31
C ASN A 211 -5.90 -11.76 13.91
N ALA A 212 -5.58 -11.52 12.64
CA ALA A 212 -4.22 -11.42 12.12
C ALA A 212 -3.29 -10.54 12.97
N PHE A 213 -3.86 -9.46 13.51
CA PHE A 213 -3.17 -8.44 14.29
C PHE A 213 -2.76 -8.83 15.72
N SER A 214 -3.24 -9.97 16.21
CA SER A 214 -2.94 -10.44 17.56
C SER A 214 -2.57 -11.92 17.64
N TYR A 215 -3.01 -12.71 16.66
CA TYR A 215 -2.87 -14.17 16.66
C TYR A 215 -1.43 -14.64 16.85
N TRP A 216 -0.51 -14.12 16.04
CA TRP A 216 0.90 -14.54 16.00
C TRP A 216 1.64 -14.14 17.29
N TYR A 217 1.53 -12.86 17.64
CA TYR A 217 2.12 -12.30 18.87
C TYR A 217 1.64 -13.02 20.14
N ILE A 218 0.32 -13.21 20.31
CA ILE A 218 -0.24 -13.87 21.51
C ILE A 218 0.27 -15.30 21.66
N ARG A 219 0.54 -15.98 20.54
CA ARG A 219 1.04 -17.36 20.53
C ARG A 219 2.57 -17.45 20.63
N GLY A 220 3.28 -16.33 20.57
CA GLY A 220 4.74 -16.32 20.51
C GLY A 220 5.29 -17.02 19.26
N ILE A 221 4.54 -17.00 18.16
CA ILE A 221 4.91 -17.61 16.88
C ILE A 221 5.11 -16.49 15.87
N SER A 222 6.20 -16.54 15.10
CA SER A 222 6.41 -15.62 14.00
C SER A 222 5.53 -15.98 12.80
N SER A 223 4.80 -15.02 12.24
CA SER A 223 4.07 -15.17 10.98
C SER A 223 4.99 -15.54 9.80
N LEU A 224 6.27 -15.10 9.83
CA LEU A 224 7.28 -15.44 8.82
C LEU A 224 7.47 -16.95 8.68
N THR A 225 7.55 -17.68 9.80
CA THR A 225 7.75 -19.13 9.79
C THR A 225 6.50 -19.89 9.34
N ALA A 226 5.34 -19.22 9.31
CA ALA A 226 4.10 -19.70 8.69
C ALA A 226 3.95 -19.30 7.21
N GLY A 227 4.91 -18.59 6.64
CA GLY A 227 4.91 -18.21 5.24
C GLY A 227 4.11 -16.94 4.92
N PHE A 228 3.90 -16.07 5.91
CA PHE A 228 3.33 -14.73 5.75
C PHE A 228 4.43 -13.69 5.97
N ILE A 229 4.54 -12.68 5.10
CA ILE A 229 5.63 -11.68 5.18
C ILE A 229 5.48 -10.72 6.36
N SER A 230 4.26 -10.60 6.89
CA SER A 230 3.88 -9.82 8.06
C SER A 230 2.72 -10.50 8.78
N ASP A 231 2.43 -10.10 10.01
CA ASP A 231 1.23 -10.57 10.71
C ASP A 231 -0.04 -10.21 9.92
N TYR A 232 -0.08 -9.00 9.33
CA TYR A 232 -1.21 -8.51 8.56
C TYR A 232 -1.47 -9.29 7.27
N ALA A 233 -0.42 -9.79 6.61
CA ALA A 233 -0.53 -10.69 5.46
C ALA A 233 -1.37 -11.94 5.74
N SER A 234 -1.55 -12.32 7.02
CA SER A 234 -2.42 -13.45 7.38
C SER A 234 -3.90 -13.09 7.45
N LYS A 235 -4.32 -11.84 7.22
CA LYS A 235 -5.74 -11.44 7.26
C LYS A 235 -6.53 -12.09 6.15
N SER A 236 -6.10 -11.92 4.91
CA SER A 236 -6.74 -12.53 3.74
C SER A 236 -5.71 -12.77 2.64
N PRO A 237 -6.04 -13.60 1.64
CA PRO A 237 -5.29 -13.71 0.41
C PRO A 237 -4.82 -12.43 -0.27
N GLU A 238 -5.71 -11.45 -0.31
CA GLU A 238 -5.50 -10.16 -0.96
C GLU A 238 -4.44 -9.36 -0.19
N GLU A 239 -4.58 -9.30 1.14
CA GLU A 239 -3.59 -8.67 2.02
C GLU A 239 -2.23 -9.40 2.00
N ASP A 240 -2.24 -10.73 1.89
CA ASP A 240 -1.03 -11.54 1.76
C ASP A 240 -0.23 -11.20 0.51
N PHE A 241 -0.94 -11.10 -0.62
CA PHE A 241 -0.34 -10.69 -1.88
C PHE A 241 0.15 -9.25 -1.79
N ALA A 242 -0.67 -8.33 -1.27
CA ALA A 242 -0.34 -6.91 -1.18
C ALA A 242 0.82 -6.61 -0.24
N GLU A 243 0.86 -7.23 0.94
CA GLU A 243 1.98 -7.11 1.89
C GLU A 243 3.27 -7.71 1.33
N LEU A 244 3.18 -8.85 0.66
CA LEU A 244 4.33 -9.47 0.00
C LEU A 244 4.86 -8.57 -1.12
N TYR A 245 3.97 -8.01 -1.94
CA TYR A 245 4.31 -7.07 -3.00
C TYR A 245 4.98 -5.82 -2.44
N GLY A 246 4.34 -5.13 -1.49
CA GLY A 246 4.85 -3.90 -0.88
C GLY A 246 6.19 -4.10 -0.20
N THR A 247 6.32 -5.14 0.62
CA THR A 247 7.56 -5.47 1.34
C THR A 247 8.68 -5.87 0.38
N TYR A 248 8.37 -6.67 -0.65
CA TYR A 248 9.34 -7.03 -1.69
C TYR A 248 9.85 -5.80 -2.44
N MET A 249 9.01 -4.78 -2.65
CA MET A 249 9.41 -3.56 -3.35
C MET A 249 10.39 -2.69 -2.58
N VAL A 250 10.26 -2.62 -1.24
CA VAL A 250 11.01 -1.63 -0.45
C VAL A 250 12.25 -2.17 0.28
N LEU A 251 12.32 -3.47 0.53
CA LEU A 251 13.48 -4.04 1.19
C LEU A 251 14.66 -4.15 0.24
N LEU A 252 15.85 -3.85 0.75
CA LEU A 252 17.08 -4.14 0.03
C LEU A 252 17.31 -5.66 -0.02
N PRO A 253 18.10 -6.18 -0.99
CA PRO A 253 18.33 -7.63 -1.11
C PRO A 253 18.83 -8.29 0.17
N GLU A 254 19.67 -7.59 0.94
CA GLU A 254 20.15 -8.07 2.23
C GLU A 254 19.07 -8.09 3.31
N GLU A 255 18.26 -7.04 3.42
CA GLU A 255 17.15 -7.00 4.38
C GLU A 255 16.14 -8.11 4.08
N TRP A 256 15.87 -8.35 2.79
CA TRP A 256 15.05 -9.45 2.32
C TRP A 256 15.63 -10.82 2.71
N GLU A 257 16.92 -11.06 2.43
CA GLU A 257 17.56 -12.32 2.81
C GLU A 257 17.59 -12.52 4.32
N ASN A 258 17.80 -11.47 5.11
CA ASN A 258 17.73 -11.53 6.57
C ASN A 258 16.32 -11.94 7.06
N LEU A 259 15.25 -11.52 6.38
CA LEU A 259 13.90 -12.03 6.64
C LEU A 259 13.73 -13.48 6.20
N MET A 260 14.29 -13.89 5.05
CA MET A 260 14.20 -15.28 4.60
C MET A 260 14.93 -16.24 5.54
N VAL A 261 16.07 -15.85 6.10
CA VAL A 261 16.78 -16.62 7.15
C VAL A 261 15.91 -16.78 8.40
N GLN A 262 15.20 -15.73 8.82
CA GLN A 262 14.27 -15.81 9.96
C GLN A 262 13.06 -16.71 9.64
N ALA A 263 12.59 -16.71 8.40
CA ALA A 263 11.47 -17.52 7.94
C ALA A 263 11.83 -19.00 7.71
N ASP A 264 13.12 -19.37 7.69
CA ASP A 264 13.59 -20.70 7.29
C ASP A 264 13.43 -21.76 8.39
N GLN A 265 12.22 -21.85 8.92
CA GLN A 265 11.80 -22.81 9.93
C GLN A 265 10.37 -23.26 9.64
N LYS A 266 10.05 -24.48 10.08
CA LYS A 266 8.66 -24.98 10.08
C LYS A 266 8.00 -24.57 11.38
N TYR A 267 6.93 -23.78 11.32
CA TYR A 267 6.18 -23.44 12.54
C TYR A 267 5.24 -24.56 13.01
N LYS A 268 4.80 -25.47 12.12
CA LYS A 268 4.12 -26.71 12.49
C LYS A 268 5.02 -27.92 12.18
N PRO A 269 5.12 -28.94 13.07
CA PRO A 269 5.98 -30.11 12.84
C PRO A 269 5.63 -30.90 11.58
N ASP A 270 4.36 -30.93 11.19
CA ASP A 270 3.82 -31.65 10.04
C ASP A 270 3.78 -30.80 8.75
N SER A 271 4.20 -29.52 8.80
CA SER A 271 4.28 -28.67 7.61
C SER A 271 5.20 -29.29 6.56
N ARG A 272 4.75 -29.27 5.30
CA ARG A 272 5.55 -29.72 4.17
C ARG A 272 6.79 -28.83 3.98
N TYR A 273 6.62 -27.53 4.11
CA TYR A 273 7.61 -26.51 3.78
C TYR A 273 7.98 -25.65 5.00
N THR A 274 9.17 -25.04 4.98
CA THR A 274 9.50 -23.90 5.87
C THR A 274 8.77 -22.64 5.43
N GLY A 275 8.71 -21.62 6.30
CA GLY A 275 8.18 -20.30 5.94
C GLY A 275 8.89 -19.68 4.75
N ARG A 276 10.23 -19.79 4.69
CA ARG A 276 11.06 -19.37 3.53
C ARG A 276 10.60 -20.02 2.23
N GLU A 277 10.49 -21.35 2.21
CA GLU A 277 10.07 -22.09 1.02
C GLU A 277 8.65 -21.68 0.56
N ILE A 278 7.75 -21.35 1.50
CA ILE A 278 6.41 -20.83 1.19
C ILE A 278 6.49 -19.43 0.56
N LEU A 279 7.24 -18.50 1.17
CA LEU A 279 7.38 -17.13 0.70
C LEU A 279 8.04 -17.06 -0.68
N GLU A 280 9.08 -17.85 -0.92
CA GLU A 280 9.74 -17.94 -2.22
C GLU A 280 8.79 -18.49 -3.31
N ARG A 281 7.95 -19.48 -2.97
CA ARG A 281 6.91 -19.99 -3.89
C ARG A 281 5.82 -18.96 -4.18
N LYS A 282 5.34 -18.27 -3.15
CA LYS A 282 4.38 -17.16 -3.29
C LYS A 282 4.95 -16.07 -4.20
N LEU A 283 6.19 -15.68 -3.98
CA LEU A 283 6.88 -14.69 -4.80
C LEU A 283 7.05 -15.16 -6.25
N ALA A 284 7.41 -16.43 -6.49
CA ALA A 284 7.49 -16.98 -7.84
C ALA A 284 6.15 -16.93 -8.56
N ILE A 285 5.06 -17.32 -7.87
CA ILE A 285 3.69 -17.25 -8.43
C ILE A 285 3.31 -15.79 -8.72
N MET A 286 3.62 -14.86 -7.82
CA MET A 286 3.40 -13.43 -8.01
C MET A 286 4.13 -12.90 -9.25
N LYS A 287 5.42 -13.26 -9.43
CA LYS A 287 6.21 -12.84 -10.60
C LYS A 287 5.58 -13.32 -11.91
N GLU A 288 5.16 -14.58 -11.98
CA GLU A 288 4.50 -15.13 -13.16
C GLU A 288 3.13 -14.47 -13.41
N TYR A 289 2.35 -14.25 -12.34
CA TYR A 289 1.08 -13.53 -12.42
C TYR A 289 1.25 -12.12 -12.99
N LEU A 290 2.25 -11.37 -12.51
CA LEU A 290 2.51 -9.99 -12.96
C LEU A 290 2.99 -9.95 -14.42
N LYS A 291 3.85 -10.89 -14.81
CA LYS A 291 4.35 -11.01 -16.19
C LYS A 291 3.23 -11.42 -17.16
N ALA A 292 2.42 -12.41 -16.80
CA ALA A 292 1.39 -12.95 -17.66
C ALA A 292 0.22 -11.98 -17.88
N ASN A 293 -0.23 -11.30 -16.83
CA ASN A 293 -1.44 -10.48 -16.88
C ASN A 293 -1.15 -9.00 -17.19
N TYR A 294 0.03 -8.49 -16.80
CA TYR A 294 0.34 -7.06 -16.91
C TYR A 294 1.63 -6.75 -17.66
N HIS A 295 2.34 -7.79 -18.15
CA HIS A 295 3.66 -7.64 -18.78
C HIS A 295 4.67 -6.91 -17.90
N LEU A 296 4.48 -6.97 -16.58
CA LEU A 296 5.32 -6.30 -15.60
C LEU A 296 6.37 -7.26 -15.05
N ASP A 297 7.64 -6.95 -15.26
CA ASP A 297 8.73 -7.62 -14.54
C ASP A 297 8.99 -6.91 -13.21
N ILE A 298 8.41 -7.44 -12.14
CA ILE A 298 8.51 -6.84 -10.81
C ILE A 298 9.95 -6.76 -10.27
N ASP A 299 10.87 -7.61 -10.75
CA ASP A 299 12.28 -7.52 -10.34
C ASP A 299 12.96 -6.28 -10.93
N VAL A 300 12.56 -5.89 -12.15
CA VAL A 300 13.02 -4.64 -12.78
C VAL A 300 12.44 -3.43 -12.05
N VAL A 301 11.15 -3.48 -11.68
CA VAL A 301 10.52 -2.42 -10.87
C VAL A 301 11.21 -2.31 -9.51
N ARG A 302 11.44 -3.43 -8.82
CA ARG A 302 12.14 -3.47 -7.53
C ARG A 302 13.55 -2.90 -7.65
N ALA A 303 14.28 -3.20 -8.71
CA ALA A 303 15.63 -2.66 -8.90
C ALA A 303 15.62 -1.12 -9.03
N GLU A 304 14.67 -0.55 -9.78
CA GLU A 304 14.54 0.91 -9.88
C GLU A 304 14.00 1.54 -8.59
N ALA A 305 13.09 0.87 -7.88
CA ALA A 305 12.63 1.29 -6.56
C ALA A 305 13.83 1.36 -5.60
N ASN A 306 14.56 0.24 -5.43
CA ASN A 306 15.71 0.14 -4.53
C ASN A 306 16.80 1.17 -4.85
N ARG A 307 17.04 1.53 -6.11
CA ARG A 307 17.95 2.62 -6.47
C ARG A 307 17.57 3.96 -5.83
N ARG A 308 16.30 4.15 -5.48
CA ARG A 308 15.73 5.35 -4.84
C ARG A 308 15.52 5.22 -3.34
N ILE A 309 15.74 4.04 -2.73
CA ILE A 309 15.54 3.74 -1.30
C ILE A 309 16.69 2.85 -0.75
N CYS A 310 17.93 3.20 -1.05
CA CYS A 310 19.13 2.43 -0.74
C CYS A 310 20.05 3.00 0.35
N ALA A 311 19.74 4.14 0.98
CA ALA A 311 20.64 4.75 1.99
C ALA A 311 20.83 3.93 3.27
N MET A 312 20.08 2.85 3.45
CA MET A 312 20.25 1.89 4.56
C MET A 312 21.11 0.67 4.21
N ALA A 313 21.72 0.62 3.01
CA ALA A 313 22.58 -0.49 2.64
C ALA A 313 23.82 -0.62 3.54
N ASP A 314 24.26 -1.86 3.78
CA ASP A 314 25.47 -2.11 4.57
C ASP A 314 26.72 -1.62 3.82
N TYR A 315 27.22 -0.44 4.20
CA TYR A 315 28.39 0.18 3.60
C TYR A 315 29.64 -0.72 3.67
N ARG A 316 29.71 -1.68 4.61
CA ARG A 316 30.85 -2.60 4.77
C ARG A 316 30.93 -3.63 3.65
N LYS A 317 29.85 -3.81 2.88
CA LYS A 317 29.81 -4.70 1.70
C LYS A 317 30.24 -4.01 0.41
N LEU A 318 30.50 -2.71 0.45
CA LEU A 318 31.02 -1.95 -0.68
C LEU A 318 32.53 -1.74 -0.53
N PRO A 319 33.28 -1.76 -1.64
CA PRO A 319 34.74 -1.80 -1.60
C PRO A 319 35.37 -0.53 -1.04
N THR A 320 34.70 0.62 -1.19
CA THR A 320 35.16 1.91 -0.66
C THR A 320 33.99 2.78 -0.23
N THR A 321 34.29 3.82 0.54
CA THR A 321 33.32 4.86 0.92
C THR A 321 32.74 5.57 -0.31
N GLU A 322 33.57 5.87 -1.32
CA GLU A 322 33.12 6.49 -2.57
C GLU A 322 32.14 5.58 -3.32
N ALA A 323 32.40 4.26 -3.32
CA ALA A 323 31.48 3.29 -3.91
C ALA A 323 30.12 3.27 -3.17
N TYR A 324 30.11 3.48 -1.86
CA TYR A 324 28.88 3.64 -1.08
C TYR A 324 28.13 4.93 -1.44
N TYR A 325 28.81 6.09 -1.47
CA TYR A 325 28.18 7.34 -1.86
C TYR A 325 27.63 7.31 -3.30
N GLU A 326 28.34 6.66 -4.21
CA GLU A 326 27.89 6.44 -5.58
C GLU A 326 26.68 5.49 -5.65
N PHE A 327 26.67 4.44 -4.82
CA PHE A 327 25.54 3.51 -4.72
C PHE A 327 24.27 4.21 -4.22
N ILE A 328 24.38 5.04 -3.18
CA ILE A 328 23.24 5.73 -2.58
C ILE A 328 22.86 7.03 -3.30
N LYS A 329 23.59 7.48 -4.32
CA LYS A 329 23.38 8.81 -4.94
C LYS A 329 21.95 9.07 -5.43
N GLY A 330 21.23 8.01 -5.77
CA GLY A 330 19.85 8.05 -6.23
C GLY A 330 18.81 7.98 -5.13
N ASP A 331 19.22 7.80 -3.88
CA ASP A 331 18.34 7.66 -2.75
C ASP A 331 17.50 8.92 -2.50
N PHE A 332 16.26 8.76 -2.06
CA PHE A 332 15.37 9.89 -1.77
C PHE A 332 15.96 10.82 -0.69
N SER A 333 16.68 10.31 0.29
CA SER A 333 17.34 11.11 1.33
C SER A 333 18.57 11.88 0.82
N LYS A 334 19.06 11.58 -0.40
CA LYS A 334 20.12 12.34 -1.07
C LYS A 334 19.59 13.48 -1.92
N LEU A 335 18.26 13.58 -2.10
CA LEU A 335 17.65 14.74 -2.75
C LEU A 335 17.70 15.96 -1.81
N PRO A 336 18.01 17.16 -2.32
CA PRO A 336 18.07 18.34 -1.47
C PRO A 336 16.69 18.63 -0.86
N PRO A 337 16.61 19.21 0.36
CA PRO A 337 15.33 19.54 1.00
C PRO A 337 14.40 20.39 0.13
N SER A 338 14.96 21.21 -0.77
CA SER A 338 14.22 22.01 -1.75
C SER A 338 13.41 21.15 -2.73
N TYR A 339 13.83 19.93 -3.05
CA TYR A 339 13.07 19.01 -3.88
C TYR A 339 11.68 18.73 -3.28
N TYR A 340 11.59 18.60 -1.96
CA TYR A 340 10.34 18.28 -1.27
C TYR A 340 9.48 19.50 -0.92
N SER A 341 10.04 20.70 -1.00
CA SER A 341 9.32 21.95 -0.68
C SER A 341 9.01 22.81 -1.91
N THR A 342 9.36 22.35 -3.11
CA THR A 342 9.09 23.07 -4.36
C THR A 342 8.24 22.23 -5.31
N ILE A 343 7.33 22.89 -6.02
CA ILE A 343 6.61 22.26 -7.12
C ILE A 343 7.58 22.15 -8.30
N PRO A 344 7.78 20.95 -8.88
CA PRO A 344 8.64 20.77 -10.04
C PRO A 344 8.17 21.66 -11.19
N LYS A 345 9.12 22.33 -11.85
CA LYS A 345 8.84 23.04 -13.10
C LYS A 345 8.90 22.00 -14.22
N ASP A 346 7.76 21.78 -14.86
CA ASP A 346 7.66 20.92 -16.05
C ASP A 346 8.46 21.50 -17.23
#